data_AF-A0A6N7YC42-F1
#
_entry.id   AF-A0A6N7YC42-F1
#
_cell.length_a   1.000
_cell.length_b   1.000
_cell.length_c   1.000
_cell.angle_alpha   90.00
_cell.angle_beta   90.00
_cell.angle_gamma   90.00
#
_symmetry.space_group_name_H-M   'P 1'
#
loop_
_entity.id
_entity.type
_entity.pdbx_description
1 polymer ?
#
loop_
_entity_poly.entity_id
_entity_poly.type
_entity_poly.pdbx_seq_one_letter_code
_entity_poly.pdbx_strand_id
1 'polypeptide(L)'
;MNRFPFVQFEYTHSLGPPAGRYIVHPEEEEPESSGVLDELDQAFDEMSAAGAPAGGATVAQAAAPPAAPATDFDDDYLLGSADVLVIRVVGAPPPKGGRFGRGGAPEVADGEKPRETSLTIATIVFGTRLLPDDKIARRFFESVQTKADERDQWSRAALETLNRAVVAYRACSADPYVADVSPLDARATRIGYGIAELVSAGKWEKAIAVPPPPTVRLSRDQKLMPTQAMGMVLTGNGRVLESEELVLRAVLDLEQHRPRAAASGLHAGFELLLGEFGGQVMAGALQSQFERLVEQRGEIKELAATSRRGSLSSREIERLADLAEATGALIDRWRYEALGFA
;
A
#
# COMPACT_ATOMS: atom_id res chain seq x y z
N MET A 1 14.92 -15.58 -26.97
CA MET A 1 14.94 -14.14 -26.62
C MET A 1 14.16 -14.00 -25.34
N ASN A 2 14.76 -13.35 -24.35
CA ASN A 2 14.20 -13.28 -23.01
C ASN A 2 12.90 -12.49 -23.02
N ARG A 3 11.93 -12.98 -22.24
CA ARG A 3 10.65 -12.33 -22.01
C ARG A 3 10.52 -11.97 -20.55
N PHE A 4 9.72 -10.95 -20.32
CA PHE A 4 9.50 -10.36 -19.02
C PHE A 4 8.03 -10.57 -18.67
N PRO A 5 7.71 -11.19 -17.53
CA PRO A 5 6.38 -11.09 -16.95
C PRO A 5 6.05 -9.62 -16.70
N PHE A 6 4.78 -9.26 -16.84
CA PHE A 6 4.31 -7.95 -16.42
C PHE A 6 2.92 -8.05 -15.80
N VAL A 7 2.63 -7.08 -14.93
CA VAL A 7 1.27 -6.72 -14.51
C VAL A 7 1.02 -5.27 -14.92
N GLN A 8 -0.13 -5.01 -15.52
CA GLN A 8 -0.56 -3.67 -15.93
C GLN A 8 -1.90 -3.33 -15.31
N PHE A 9 -2.00 -2.10 -14.81
CA PHE A 9 -3.20 -1.51 -14.23
C PHE A 9 -3.61 -0.24 -15.00
N GLU A 10 -4.90 -0.02 -15.16
CA GLU A 10 -5.48 1.21 -15.73
C GLU A 10 -6.29 1.97 -14.68
N TYR A 11 -5.94 3.23 -14.41
CA TYR A 11 -6.62 4.09 -13.45
C TYR A 11 -7.19 5.35 -14.11
N THR A 12 -8.32 5.86 -13.60
CA THR A 12 -8.98 7.09 -14.09
C THR A 12 -8.51 8.38 -13.39
N HIS A 13 -7.52 8.27 -12.50
CA HIS A 13 -6.98 9.35 -11.69
C HIS A 13 -5.44 9.40 -11.79
N SER A 14 -4.83 10.46 -11.26
CA SER A 14 -3.37 10.60 -11.21
C SER A 14 -2.81 9.84 -10.00
N LEU A 15 -1.77 9.03 -10.21
CA LEU A 15 -1.19 8.19 -9.15
C LEU A 15 -0.20 8.93 -8.24
N GLY A 16 0.15 10.18 -8.55
CA GLY A 16 1.26 10.90 -7.93
C GLY A 16 2.50 10.92 -8.82
N PRO A 17 3.30 9.83 -8.89
CA PRO A 17 4.50 9.79 -9.71
C PRO A 17 4.18 10.10 -11.19
N PRO A 18 4.94 11.00 -11.86
CA PRO A 18 4.65 11.41 -13.22
C PRO A 18 4.89 10.27 -14.24
N ALA A 19 4.42 10.47 -15.47
CA ALA A 19 4.70 9.56 -16.57
C ALA A 19 6.23 9.42 -16.78
N GLY A 20 6.72 8.18 -16.81
CA GLY A 20 8.15 7.89 -16.74
C GLY A 20 8.46 6.40 -16.65
N ARG A 21 9.74 6.10 -16.44
CA ARG A 21 10.26 4.75 -16.19
C ARG A 21 11.11 4.82 -14.92
N TYR A 22 10.80 3.98 -13.94
CA TYR A 22 11.42 3.95 -12.63
C TYR A 22 12.04 2.58 -12.42
N ILE A 23 13.31 2.55 -12.01
CA ILE A 23 13.99 1.31 -11.63
C ILE A 23 13.54 0.95 -10.21
N VAL A 24 13.12 -0.29 -10.04
CA VAL A 24 12.55 -0.84 -8.81
C VAL A 24 13.47 -1.95 -8.36
N HIS A 25 14.39 -1.65 -7.44
CA HIS A 25 15.14 -2.71 -6.79
C HIS A 25 14.19 -3.55 -5.93
N PRO A 26 14.43 -4.86 -5.76
CA PRO A 26 13.80 -5.59 -4.66
C PRO A 26 14.07 -4.82 -3.36
N GLU A 27 13.13 -4.87 -2.42
CA GLU A 27 13.49 -4.51 -1.05
C GLU A 27 14.55 -5.53 -0.61
N GLU A 28 15.77 -5.06 -0.40
CA GLU A 28 16.72 -5.80 0.41
C GLU A 28 16.04 -5.96 1.78
N GLU A 29 15.95 -7.18 2.31
CA GLU A 29 15.65 -7.37 3.73
C GLU A 29 16.60 -6.45 4.49
N GLU A 30 16.07 -5.57 5.38
CA GLU A 30 16.89 -4.58 6.11
C GLU A 30 18.14 -5.31 6.59
N PRO A 31 19.35 -4.98 6.06
CA PRO A 31 20.51 -5.83 6.26
C PRO A 31 20.72 -5.99 7.75
N GLU A 32 20.80 -7.24 8.24
CA GLU A 32 21.00 -7.58 9.66
C GLU A 32 21.91 -6.53 10.27
N SER A 33 21.34 -5.68 11.15
CA SER A 33 21.86 -4.35 11.48
C SER A 33 23.39 -4.35 11.44
N SER A 34 23.95 -3.78 10.36
CA SER A 34 25.27 -4.15 9.84
C SER A 34 26.42 -3.51 10.60
N GLY A 35 26.31 -3.45 11.93
CA GLY A 35 26.93 -2.43 12.79
C GLY A 35 26.32 -1.04 12.56
N VAL A 36 25.90 -0.72 11.34
CA VAL A 36 25.60 0.65 10.88
C VAL A 36 24.53 1.38 11.70
N LEU A 37 23.56 0.72 12.35
CA LEU A 37 22.61 1.42 13.22
C LEU A 37 23.13 1.65 14.64
N ASP A 38 23.85 0.69 15.24
CA ASP A 38 24.54 0.90 16.53
C ASP A 38 25.71 1.88 16.39
N GLU A 39 26.43 1.82 15.26
CA GLU A 39 27.50 2.77 14.89
C GLU A 39 26.93 4.12 14.46
N LEU A 40 25.72 4.21 13.86
CA LEU A 40 25.07 5.50 13.61
C LEU A 40 24.48 6.11 14.87
N ASP A 41 23.95 5.33 15.83
CA ASP A 41 23.51 5.87 17.11
C ASP A 41 24.72 6.32 17.96
N GLN A 42 25.80 5.52 18.03
CA GLN A 42 27.07 5.98 18.62
C GLN A 42 27.67 7.17 17.86
N ALA A 43 27.65 7.19 16.52
CA ALA A 43 28.12 8.33 15.75
C ALA A 43 27.15 9.51 15.75
N PHE A 44 25.88 9.37 16.13
CA PHE A 44 24.99 10.52 16.34
C PHE A 44 25.29 11.16 17.70
N ASP A 45 25.50 10.34 18.73
CA ASP A 45 25.98 10.79 20.04
C ASP A 45 27.40 11.39 19.95
N GLU A 46 28.31 10.82 19.14
CA GLU A 46 29.67 11.32 18.94
C GLU A 46 29.76 12.47 17.91
N MET A 47 28.95 12.52 16.84
CA MET A 47 28.89 13.67 15.92
C MET A 47 28.15 14.88 16.51
N SER A 48 27.28 14.66 17.50
CA SER A 48 26.78 15.70 18.39
C SER A 48 27.91 16.30 19.27
N ALA A 49 29.04 15.58 19.42
CA ALA A 49 30.23 16.03 20.14
C ALA A 49 31.41 16.49 19.24
N ALA A 50 31.63 15.89 18.06
CA ALA A 50 32.70 16.23 17.10
C ALA A 50 32.41 15.71 15.66
N GLY A 51 32.53 16.57 14.64
CA GLY A 51 32.11 16.26 13.27
C GLY A 51 32.92 15.18 12.51
N ALA A 52 32.23 14.49 11.59
CA ALA A 52 32.69 13.41 10.69
C ALA A 52 33.73 13.86 9.63
N PRO A 53 34.36 12.96 8.80
CA PRO A 53 34.13 11.50 8.59
C PRO A 53 35.47 10.68 8.55
N ALA A 54 35.64 9.44 8.02
CA ALA A 54 34.82 8.50 7.23
C ALA A 54 35.31 7.02 7.28
N GLY A 55 34.38 6.06 7.22
CA GLY A 55 34.42 4.84 6.38
C GLY A 55 35.33 3.63 6.71
N GLY A 56 34.74 2.42 6.78
CA GLY A 56 35.46 1.14 6.62
C GLY A 56 34.80 -0.10 7.26
N ALA A 57 33.86 -0.74 6.57
CA ALA A 57 33.09 -1.88 7.11
C ALA A 57 33.80 -3.26 7.00
N THR A 58 33.41 -4.22 7.85
CA THR A 58 33.12 -5.63 7.44
C THR A 58 32.24 -6.35 8.48
N VAL A 59 31.26 -7.13 8.01
CA VAL A 59 30.27 -7.88 8.80
C VAL A 59 30.51 -9.39 8.70
N ALA A 60 30.12 -10.15 9.73
CA ALA A 60 30.11 -11.62 9.71
C ALA A 60 28.81 -12.24 10.29
N GLN A 61 27.76 -12.21 9.48
CA GLN A 61 26.81 -13.31 9.19
C GLN A 61 26.06 -14.07 10.32
N ALA A 62 24.72 -13.90 10.37
CA ALA A 62 23.73 -14.92 10.73
C ALA A 62 22.60 -14.99 9.66
N ALA A 63 22.25 -16.18 9.16
CA ALA A 63 21.11 -17.03 9.53
C ALA A 63 19.70 -16.53 9.08
N ALA A 64 19.29 -16.94 7.87
CA ALA A 64 18.10 -16.43 7.16
C ALA A 64 16.72 -16.99 7.63
N PRO A 65 15.62 -16.20 7.49
CA PRO A 65 14.22 -16.66 7.57
C PRO A 65 13.77 -17.50 6.36
N PRO A 66 12.52 -18.03 6.33
CA PRO A 66 12.13 -19.11 5.41
C PRO A 66 11.92 -18.66 3.97
N ALA A 67 12.39 -19.49 3.03
CA ALA A 67 12.41 -19.21 1.60
C ALA A 67 11.02 -18.99 0.99
N ALA A 68 10.96 -18.04 0.04
CA ALA A 68 9.93 -17.96 -0.98
C ALA A 68 9.77 -19.31 -1.73
N PRO A 69 8.59 -19.62 -2.31
CA PRO A 69 8.36 -20.91 -2.96
C PRO A 69 9.41 -21.18 -4.04
N ALA A 70 10.19 -22.24 -3.84
CA ALA A 70 11.29 -22.61 -4.72
C ALA A 70 10.79 -22.85 -6.14
N THR A 71 11.21 -21.98 -7.06
CA THR A 71 11.21 -22.29 -8.49
C THR A 71 12.53 -22.96 -8.82
N ASP A 72 12.51 -24.23 -9.24
CA ASP A 72 13.70 -25.03 -9.61
C ASP A 72 14.46 -24.46 -10.81
N PHE A 73 15.21 -23.36 -10.60
CA PHE A 73 16.10 -22.75 -11.58
C PHE A 73 17.35 -22.24 -10.85
N ASP A 74 18.53 -22.76 -11.20
CA ASP A 74 19.81 -22.46 -10.54
C ASP A 74 20.19 -20.97 -10.60
N ASP A 75 20.69 -20.42 -9.48
CA ASP A 75 20.94 -18.99 -9.22
C ASP A 75 22.06 -18.32 -10.05
N ASP A 76 22.70 -19.03 -10.99
CA ASP A 76 23.99 -18.63 -11.59
C ASP A 76 23.89 -17.66 -12.80
N TYR A 77 22.77 -16.94 -12.97
CA TYR A 77 22.54 -16.02 -14.11
C TYR A 77 21.93 -14.65 -13.72
N LEU A 78 22.76 -13.73 -13.24
CA LEU A 78 22.40 -12.32 -13.09
C LEU A 78 22.18 -11.61 -14.45
N LEU A 79 20.96 -11.69 -14.97
CA LEU A 79 20.45 -10.84 -16.06
C LEU A 79 19.09 -10.22 -15.68
N GLY A 80 19.09 -9.42 -14.61
CA GLY A 80 17.90 -8.68 -14.16
C GLY A 80 17.96 -8.32 -12.69
N SER A 81 18.74 -7.30 -12.32
CA SER A 81 18.96 -6.89 -10.91
C SER A 81 17.85 -5.99 -10.33
N ALA A 82 16.82 -5.68 -11.11
CA ALA A 82 15.72 -4.79 -10.74
C ALA A 82 14.50 -5.04 -11.62
N ASP A 83 13.33 -4.75 -11.08
CA ASP A 83 12.09 -4.60 -11.81
C ASP A 83 11.95 -3.16 -12.34
N VAL A 84 10.96 -2.91 -13.20
CA VAL A 84 10.74 -1.59 -13.80
C VAL A 84 9.27 -1.20 -13.72
N LEU A 85 8.98 -0.10 -13.03
CA LEU A 85 7.67 0.54 -13.06
C LEU A 85 7.63 1.55 -14.22
N VAL A 86 6.69 1.35 -15.15
CA VAL A 86 6.43 2.26 -16.27
C VAL A 86 5.07 2.92 -16.07
N ILE A 87 5.04 4.25 -15.98
CA ILE A 87 3.81 5.03 -15.90
C ILE A 87 3.63 5.81 -17.21
N ARG A 88 2.43 5.73 -17.78
CA ARG A 88 2.03 6.52 -18.96
C ARG A 88 0.65 7.13 -18.73
N VAL A 89 0.39 8.25 -19.40
CA VAL A 89 -0.93 8.89 -19.43
C VAL A 89 -1.45 8.85 -20.86
N VAL A 90 -2.69 8.41 -21.06
CA VAL A 90 -3.35 8.24 -22.36
C VAL A 90 -4.74 8.89 -22.32
N GLY A 91 -5.21 9.43 -23.44
CA GLY A 91 -6.49 10.12 -23.53
C GLY A 91 -6.35 11.64 -23.46
N ALA A 92 -7.29 12.31 -22.80
CA ALA A 92 -7.30 13.77 -22.71
C ALA A 92 -6.04 14.31 -22.01
N PRO A 93 -5.46 15.44 -22.47
CA PRO A 93 -4.33 16.06 -21.77
C PRO A 93 -4.79 16.59 -20.40
N PRO A 94 -3.94 16.52 -19.36
CA PRO A 94 -4.26 17.09 -18.05
C PRO A 94 -4.52 18.61 -18.16
N PRO A 95 -5.29 19.19 -17.23
CA PRO A 95 -5.54 20.63 -17.23
C PRO A 95 -4.21 21.39 -17.21
N LYS A 96 -3.99 22.25 -18.21
CA LYS A 96 -2.78 23.06 -18.30
C LYS A 96 -2.74 24.01 -17.11
N GLY A 97 -1.72 23.89 -16.27
CA GLY A 97 -1.41 24.89 -15.24
C GLY A 97 -1.30 26.26 -15.89
N GLY A 98 -2.15 27.20 -15.47
CA GLY A 98 -2.13 28.56 -16.01
C GLY A 98 -0.81 29.24 -15.70
N ARG A 99 -0.22 29.94 -16.67
CA ARG A 99 0.83 30.92 -16.36
C ARG A 99 0.22 32.00 -15.47
N PHE A 100 0.89 32.33 -14.37
CA PHE A 100 0.51 33.45 -13.52
C PHE A 100 0.37 34.73 -14.36
N GLY A 101 -0.87 35.19 -14.49
CA GLY A 101 -1.26 36.34 -15.30
C GLY A 101 -2.59 36.88 -14.78
N ARG A 102 -2.77 38.20 -14.84
CA ARG A 102 -3.93 38.92 -14.27
C ARG A 102 -5.21 38.78 -15.12
N GLY A 103 -5.58 37.55 -15.46
CA GLY A 103 -6.88 37.21 -16.05
C GLY A 103 -7.87 36.81 -14.97
N GLY A 104 -9.13 37.23 -15.10
CA GLY A 104 -10.22 36.65 -14.30
C GLY A 104 -10.47 35.18 -14.68
N ALA A 105 -11.13 34.44 -13.79
CA ALA A 105 -11.63 33.11 -14.14
C ALA A 105 -12.64 33.22 -15.30
N PRO A 106 -12.56 32.36 -16.33
CA PRO A 106 -13.53 32.38 -17.42
C PRO A 106 -14.90 31.92 -16.92
N GLU A 107 -15.95 32.54 -17.45
CA GLU A 107 -17.33 32.07 -17.27
C GLU A 107 -17.51 30.72 -18.01
N VAL A 108 -18.17 29.77 -17.34
CA VAL A 108 -18.45 28.43 -17.86
C VAL A 108 -19.87 28.43 -18.42
N ALA A 109 -20.07 27.86 -19.61
CA ALA A 109 -21.38 27.85 -20.25
C ALA A 109 -22.34 26.90 -19.51
N ASP A 110 -23.62 27.29 -19.41
CA ASP A 110 -24.66 26.37 -18.92
C ASP A 110 -24.74 25.13 -19.83
N GLY A 111 -24.83 23.95 -19.21
CA GLY A 111 -24.75 22.67 -19.90
C GLY A 111 -23.39 22.32 -20.54
N GLU A 112 -22.28 23.00 -20.20
CA GLU A 112 -20.94 22.57 -20.64
C GLU A 112 -20.69 21.11 -20.22
N LYS A 113 -20.35 20.26 -21.20
CA LYS A 113 -20.15 18.83 -20.96
C LYS A 113 -18.89 18.60 -20.10
N PRO A 114 -18.92 17.66 -19.13
CA PRO A 114 -17.72 17.22 -18.44
C PRO A 114 -16.63 16.82 -19.43
N ARG A 115 -15.38 17.20 -19.13
CA ARG A 115 -14.23 16.89 -19.98
C ARG A 115 -13.96 15.39 -19.99
N GLU A 116 -13.50 14.88 -21.12
CA GLU A 116 -12.93 13.53 -21.20
C GLU A 116 -11.76 13.40 -20.22
N THR A 117 -11.64 12.25 -19.56
CA THR A 117 -10.58 12.00 -18.57
C THR A 117 -9.41 11.25 -19.19
N SER A 118 -8.22 11.41 -18.60
CA SER A 118 -7.04 10.62 -18.92
C SER A 118 -7.04 9.28 -18.18
N LEU A 119 -6.55 8.23 -18.83
CA LEU A 119 -6.16 6.98 -18.18
C LEU A 119 -4.68 7.02 -17.80
N THR A 120 -4.38 6.83 -16.52
CA THR A 120 -3.02 6.54 -16.05
C THR A 120 -2.79 5.04 -16.11
N ILE A 121 -1.83 4.61 -16.92
CA ILE A 121 -1.46 3.21 -17.10
C ILE A 121 -0.15 2.96 -16.36
N ALA A 122 -0.22 2.16 -15.29
CA ALA A 122 0.95 1.63 -14.61
C ALA A 122 1.27 0.24 -15.18
N THR A 123 2.54 -0.07 -15.43
CA THR A 123 2.99 -1.39 -15.87
C THR A 123 4.25 -1.76 -15.11
N ILE A 124 4.17 -2.78 -14.26
CA ILE A 124 5.30 -3.35 -13.54
C ILE A 124 5.85 -4.47 -14.41
N VAL A 125 7.10 -4.32 -14.85
CA VAL A 125 7.84 -5.31 -15.63
C VAL A 125 8.81 -6.01 -14.69
N PHE A 126 8.64 -7.32 -14.52
CA PHE A 126 9.45 -8.09 -13.59
C PHE A 126 10.76 -8.50 -14.26
N GLY A 127 11.79 -7.67 -14.10
CA GLY A 127 13.14 -7.91 -14.59
C GLY A 127 13.87 -9.00 -13.80
N THR A 128 13.56 -9.10 -12.50
CA THR A 128 14.09 -10.13 -11.59
C THR A 128 13.55 -11.53 -11.85
N ARG A 129 12.48 -11.68 -12.65
CA ARG A 129 11.76 -12.95 -12.88
C ARG A 129 11.71 -13.30 -14.37
N LEU A 130 12.88 -13.41 -14.99
CA LEU A 130 12.99 -13.67 -16.44
C LEU A 130 12.29 -14.96 -16.89
N LEU A 131 11.73 -14.90 -18.11
CA LEU A 131 11.28 -16.06 -18.88
C LEU A 131 12.29 -16.26 -20.04
N PRO A 132 13.32 -17.11 -19.89
CA PRO A 132 14.45 -17.16 -20.82
C PRO A 132 14.07 -17.74 -22.20
N ASP A 133 13.06 -18.62 -22.26
CA ASP A 133 12.59 -19.24 -23.49
C ASP A 133 11.05 -19.22 -23.67
N ASP A 134 10.61 -19.64 -24.85
CA ASP A 134 9.20 -19.68 -25.25
C ASP A 134 8.37 -20.73 -24.50
N LYS A 135 8.99 -21.83 -24.07
CA LYS A 135 8.33 -22.94 -23.36
C LYS A 135 8.05 -22.54 -21.91
N ILE A 136 8.99 -21.85 -21.25
CA ILE A 136 8.81 -21.29 -19.91
C ILE A 136 7.79 -20.14 -19.95
N ALA A 137 7.85 -19.25 -20.94
CA ALA A 137 6.86 -18.18 -21.10
C ALA A 137 5.42 -18.72 -21.32
N ARG A 138 5.25 -19.79 -22.11
CA ARG A 138 3.95 -20.48 -22.26
C ARG A 138 3.47 -21.10 -20.95
N ARG A 139 4.33 -21.83 -20.24
CA ARG A 139 3.99 -22.44 -18.94
C ARG A 139 3.55 -21.40 -17.92
N PHE A 140 4.29 -20.30 -17.79
CA PHE A 140 3.90 -19.16 -16.95
C PHE A 140 2.50 -18.65 -17.32
N PHE A 141 2.25 -18.42 -18.61
CA PHE A 141 0.96 -17.90 -19.10
C PHE A 141 -0.21 -18.87 -18.89
N GLU A 142 -0.02 -20.16 -19.13
CA GLU A 142 -0.99 -21.23 -18.84
C GLU A 142 -1.29 -21.30 -17.33
N SER A 143 -0.28 -21.10 -16.49
CA SER A 143 -0.39 -21.14 -15.03
C SER A 143 -1.22 -19.96 -14.49
N VAL A 144 -0.90 -18.71 -14.87
CA VAL A 144 -1.73 -17.54 -14.51
C VAL A 144 -3.11 -17.55 -15.16
N GLN A 145 -3.27 -18.20 -16.32
CA GLN A 145 -4.58 -18.37 -16.94
C GLN A 145 -5.48 -19.35 -16.16
N THR A 146 -4.91 -20.40 -15.58
CA THR A 146 -5.69 -21.48 -14.94
C THR A 146 -5.85 -21.29 -13.43
N LYS A 147 -4.83 -20.82 -12.72
CA LYS A 147 -4.82 -20.72 -11.25
C LYS A 147 -5.20 -19.31 -10.78
N ALA A 148 -6.13 -19.20 -9.83
CA ALA A 148 -6.52 -17.92 -9.25
C ALA A 148 -5.42 -17.34 -8.36
N ASP A 149 -4.92 -18.16 -7.43
CA ASP A 149 -3.94 -17.76 -6.41
C ASP A 149 -2.66 -17.16 -7.02
N GLU A 150 -2.21 -17.68 -8.17
CA GLU A 150 -1.07 -17.09 -8.90
C GLU A 150 -1.41 -15.72 -9.49
N ARG A 151 -2.61 -15.50 -10.06
CA ARG A 151 -3.02 -14.17 -10.53
C ARG A 151 -3.05 -13.16 -9.39
N ASP A 152 -3.54 -13.59 -8.23
CA ASP A 152 -3.64 -12.74 -7.06
C ASP A 152 -2.25 -12.45 -6.50
N GLN A 153 -1.32 -13.41 -6.49
CA GLN A 153 0.08 -13.21 -6.12
C GLN A 153 0.81 -12.21 -7.05
N TRP A 154 0.68 -12.37 -8.37
CA TRP A 154 1.28 -11.43 -9.33
C TRP A 154 0.66 -10.03 -9.23
N SER A 155 -0.66 -9.95 -9.04
CA SER A 155 -1.36 -8.66 -8.85
C SER A 155 -0.93 -7.96 -7.57
N ARG A 156 -0.78 -8.69 -6.46
CA ARG A 156 -0.35 -8.14 -5.17
C ARG A 156 1.08 -7.60 -5.22
N ALA A 157 2.04 -8.39 -5.71
CA ALA A 157 3.43 -7.97 -5.86
C ALA A 157 3.62 -6.72 -6.75
N ALA A 158 2.80 -6.59 -7.79
CA ALA A 158 2.78 -5.40 -8.63
C ALA A 158 2.14 -4.18 -7.95
N LEU A 159 1.12 -4.40 -7.12
CA LEU A 159 0.44 -3.34 -6.37
C LEU A 159 1.31 -2.85 -5.20
N GLU A 160 2.02 -3.73 -4.50
CA GLU A 160 3.05 -3.41 -3.50
C GLU A 160 4.10 -2.47 -4.12
N THR A 161 4.65 -2.86 -5.28
CA THR A 161 5.61 -2.04 -6.06
C THR A 161 5.02 -0.67 -6.42
N LEU A 162 3.75 -0.62 -6.83
CA LEU A 162 3.09 0.63 -7.21
C LEU A 162 2.86 1.53 -6.01
N ASN A 163 2.28 1.03 -4.92
CA ASN A 163 2.03 1.79 -3.71
C ASN A 163 3.32 2.28 -3.05
N ARG A 164 4.42 1.51 -3.12
CA ARG A 164 5.74 1.99 -2.71
C ARG A 164 6.19 3.23 -3.49
N ALA A 165 5.97 3.26 -4.80
CA ALA A 165 6.27 4.45 -5.62
C ALA A 165 5.32 5.63 -5.31
N VAL A 166 4.04 5.36 -5.06
CA VAL A 166 3.03 6.35 -4.63
C VAL A 166 3.44 7.00 -3.31
N VAL A 167 3.78 6.20 -2.29
CA VAL A 167 4.24 6.66 -0.97
C VAL A 167 5.55 7.45 -1.08
N ALA A 168 6.52 6.96 -1.85
CA ALA A 168 7.77 7.68 -2.08
C ALA A 168 7.53 9.05 -2.74
N TYR A 169 6.66 9.13 -3.75
CA TYR A 169 6.29 10.41 -4.35
C TYR A 169 5.56 11.33 -3.36
N ARG A 170 4.61 10.80 -2.58
CA ARG A 170 3.87 11.55 -1.54
C ARG A 170 4.83 12.22 -0.56
N ALA A 171 5.82 11.47 -0.07
CA ALA A 171 6.84 11.97 0.84
C ALA A 171 7.75 13.02 0.19
N CYS A 172 8.28 12.74 -1.00
CA CYS A 172 9.21 13.63 -1.71
C CYS A 172 8.55 14.92 -2.25
N SER A 173 7.24 14.90 -2.54
CA SER A 173 6.47 16.06 -2.99
C SER A 173 5.80 16.84 -1.86
N ALA A 174 5.74 16.26 -0.65
CA ALA A 174 4.95 16.74 0.49
C ALA A 174 3.46 16.97 0.15
N ASP A 175 2.90 16.20 -0.79
CA ASP A 175 1.50 16.27 -1.22
C ASP A 175 0.65 15.20 -0.50
N PRO A 176 -0.11 15.53 0.56
CA PRO A 176 -0.91 14.54 1.29
C PRO A 176 -2.11 14.00 0.51
N TYR A 177 -2.48 14.60 -0.64
CA TYR A 177 -3.66 14.22 -1.41
C TYR A 177 -3.41 13.05 -2.38
N VAL A 178 -2.17 12.57 -2.50
CA VAL A 178 -1.82 11.41 -3.32
C VAL A 178 -2.23 10.12 -2.62
N ALA A 179 -3.42 9.61 -2.89
CA ALA A 179 -3.93 8.37 -2.29
C ALA A 179 -3.18 7.11 -2.74
N ASP A 180 -3.11 6.11 -1.84
CA ASP A 180 -2.74 4.74 -2.18
C ASP A 180 -3.81 4.09 -3.08
N VAL A 181 -3.44 3.09 -3.89
CA VAL A 181 -4.37 2.39 -4.79
C VAL A 181 -4.62 0.95 -4.38
N SER A 182 -5.87 0.50 -4.55
CA SER A 182 -6.31 -0.88 -4.35
C SER A 182 -6.50 -1.62 -5.68
N PRO A 183 -6.70 -2.96 -5.67
CA PRO A 183 -7.09 -3.69 -6.87
C PRO A 183 -8.47 -3.30 -7.42
N LEU A 184 -9.34 -2.71 -6.61
CA LEU A 184 -10.70 -2.30 -7.01
C LEU A 184 -10.73 -0.94 -7.73
N ASP A 185 -9.68 -0.12 -7.58
CA ASP A 185 -9.54 1.16 -8.27
C ASP A 185 -9.12 1.01 -9.74
N ALA A 186 -8.52 -0.14 -10.07
CA ALA A 186 -8.10 -0.46 -11.42
C ALA A 186 -9.32 -0.79 -12.31
N ARG A 187 -9.47 -0.05 -13.41
CA ARG A 187 -10.50 -0.29 -14.44
C ARG A 187 -10.24 -1.54 -15.26
N ALA A 188 -8.97 -1.88 -15.42
CA ALA A 188 -8.52 -3.12 -16.01
C ALA A 188 -7.18 -3.52 -15.38
N THR A 189 -7.05 -4.81 -15.08
CA THR A 189 -5.79 -5.44 -14.68
C THR A 189 -5.43 -6.49 -15.73
N ARG A 190 -4.18 -6.50 -16.19
CA ARG A 190 -3.67 -7.50 -17.14
C ARG A 190 -2.39 -8.12 -16.64
N ILE A 191 -2.28 -9.44 -16.77
CA ILE A 191 -1.05 -10.21 -16.49
C ILE A 191 -0.62 -10.87 -17.79
N GLY A 192 0.67 -10.81 -18.11
CA GLY A 192 1.16 -11.37 -19.36
C GLY A 192 2.67 -11.37 -19.47
N TYR A 193 3.16 -11.55 -20.70
CA TYR A 193 4.59 -11.44 -21.01
C TYR A 193 4.86 -10.78 -22.36
N GLY A 194 6.09 -10.32 -22.54
CA GLY A 194 6.65 -9.93 -23.84
C GLY A 194 8.13 -9.60 -23.74
N ILE A 195 8.76 -9.33 -24.88
CA ILE A 195 10.11 -8.74 -24.93
C ILE A 195 10.12 -7.30 -24.35
N ALA A 196 11.27 -6.87 -23.83
CA ALA A 196 11.45 -5.57 -23.15
C ALA A 196 10.91 -4.36 -23.93
N GLU A 197 11.11 -4.32 -25.25
CA GLU A 197 10.62 -3.24 -26.11
C GLU A 197 9.09 -3.14 -26.10
N LEU A 198 8.40 -4.27 -26.20
CA LEU A 198 6.94 -4.31 -26.16
C LEU A 198 6.40 -3.89 -24.78
N VAL A 199 6.86 -4.54 -23.71
CA VAL A 199 6.31 -4.30 -22.36
C VAL A 199 6.62 -2.89 -21.83
N SER A 200 7.78 -2.32 -22.18
CA SER A 200 8.13 -0.94 -21.84
C SER A 200 7.38 0.12 -22.66
N ALA A 201 6.78 -0.27 -23.79
CA ALA A 201 5.75 0.47 -24.52
C ALA A 201 4.32 0.10 -24.07
N GLY A 202 4.18 -0.85 -23.13
CA GLY A 202 2.92 -1.39 -22.64
C GLY A 202 2.11 -2.16 -23.68
N LYS A 203 2.80 -2.72 -24.68
CA LYS A 203 2.32 -3.78 -25.57
C LYS A 203 2.78 -5.13 -25.01
N TRP A 204 2.24 -6.23 -25.51
CA TRP A 204 2.58 -7.57 -25.03
C TRP A 204 2.49 -8.61 -26.15
N GLU A 205 3.10 -9.77 -25.94
CA GLU A 205 2.92 -10.92 -26.83
C GLU A 205 1.65 -11.70 -26.44
N LYS A 206 1.47 -11.95 -25.14
CA LYS A 206 0.27 -12.56 -24.58
C LYS A 206 -0.06 -11.92 -23.24
N ALA A 207 -1.34 -11.70 -22.99
CA ALA A 207 -1.86 -11.27 -21.69
C ALA A 207 -3.28 -11.80 -21.47
N ILE A 208 -3.63 -12.04 -20.22
CA ILE A 208 -5.01 -12.25 -19.77
C ILE A 208 -5.55 -10.96 -19.16
N ALA A 209 -6.85 -10.74 -19.24
CA ALA A 209 -7.53 -9.80 -18.37
C ALA A 209 -7.82 -10.50 -17.04
N VAL A 210 -7.43 -9.89 -15.93
CA VAL A 210 -7.73 -10.37 -14.58
C VAL A 210 -9.09 -9.78 -14.17
N PRO A 211 -10.05 -10.59 -13.72
CA PRO A 211 -11.30 -10.07 -13.17
C PRO A 211 -11.02 -9.28 -11.88
N PRO A 212 -11.87 -8.31 -11.51
CA PRO A 212 -11.77 -7.66 -10.20
C PRO A 212 -11.88 -8.71 -9.08
N PRO A 213 -11.21 -8.52 -7.93
CA PRO A 213 -11.26 -9.50 -6.84
C PRO A 213 -12.70 -9.70 -6.34
N PRO A 214 -13.04 -10.90 -5.84
CA PRO A 214 -14.37 -11.19 -5.33
C PRO A 214 -14.64 -10.33 -4.08
N THR A 215 -15.66 -9.48 -4.15
CA THR A 215 -16.10 -8.71 -2.99
C THR A 215 -16.84 -9.59 -1.98
N VAL A 216 -16.68 -9.28 -0.69
CA VAL A 216 -17.39 -9.96 0.39
C VAL A 216 -18.91 -9.87 0.16
N ARG A 217 -19.62 -10.99 0.31
CA ARG A 217 -21.08 -11.06 0.14
C ARG A 217 -21.80 -10.46 1.34
N LEU A 218 -21.86 -9.13 1.38
CA LEU A 218 -22.63 -8.36 2.34
C LEU A 218 -24.15 -8.44 2.07
N SER A 219 -24.95 -8.42 3.14
CA SER A 219 -26.39 -8.26 3.08
C SER A 219 -26.79 -6.92 2.45
N ARG A 220 -28.08 -6.74 2.12
CA ARG A 220 -28.56 -5.45 1.59
C ARG A 220 -28.30 -4.32 2.58
N ASP A 221 -28.53 -4.58 3.86
CA ASP A 221 -28.45 -3.56 4.91
C ASP A 221 -26.99 -3.22 5.20
N GLN A 222 -26.11 -4.22 5.31
CA GLN A 222 -24.66 -4.04 5.44
C GLN A 222 -24.05 -3.20 4.30
N LYS A 223 -24.57 -3.31 3.07
CA LYS A 223 -24.13 -2.47 1.93
C LYS A 223 -24.57 -1.01 2.02
N LEU A 224 -25.62 -0.71 2.79
CA LEU A 224 -26.15 0.64 2.96
C LEU A 224 -25.54 1.35 4.18
N MET A 225 -25.09 0.60 5.18
CA MET A 225 -24.53 1.12 6.43
C MET A 225 -23.47 2.23 6.24
N PRO A 226 -22.43 2.09 5.36
CA PRO A 226 -21.44 3.17 5.18
C PRO A 226 -22.06 4.46 4.62
N THR A 227 -22.95 4.34 3.63
CA THR A 227 -23.64 5.49 3.00
C THR A 227 -24.61 6.16 3.98
N GLN A 228 -25.26 5.38 4.85
CA GLN A 228 -26.15 5.89 5.90
C GLN A 228 -25.35 6.60 7.00
N ALA A 229 -24.24 6.02 7.46
CA ALA A 229 -23.33 6.65 8.42
C ALA A 229 -22.75 7.97 7.88
N MET A 230 -22.31 7.98 6.62
CA MET A 230 -21.89 9.20 5.92
C MET A 230 -23.01 10.26 5.88
N GLY A 231 -24.24 9.86 5.54
CA GLY A 231 -25.40 10.77 5.56
C GLY A 231 -25.68 11.38 6.94
N MET A 232 -25.49 10.61 8.00
CA MET A 232 -25.64 11.10 9.38
C MET A 232 -24.54 12.09 9.77
N VAL A 233 -23.28 11.84 9.39
CA VAL A 233 -22.18 12.80 9.56
C VAL A 233 -22.47 14.10 8.81
N LEU A 234 -22.83 14.01 7.52
CA LEU A 234 -23.08 15.19 6.66
C LEU A 234 -24.32 16.01 7.11
N THR A 235 -25.25 15.40 7.83
CA THR A 235 -26.42 16.11 8.42
C THR A 235 -26.19 16.57 9.85
N GLY A 236 -24.99 16.36 10.42
CA GLY A 236 -24.65 16.75 11.80
C GLY A 236 -25.21 15.83 12.89
N ASN A 237 -25.79 14.68 12.51
CA ASN A 237 -26.36 13.68 13.42
C ASN A 237 -25.38 12.55 13.77
N GLY A 238 -24.13 12.64 13.31
CA GLY A 238 -23.04 11.72 13.62
C GLY A 238 -21.69 12.42 13.54
N ARG A 239 -20.62 11.76 13.98
CA ARG A 239 -19.24 12.25 13.86
C ARG A 239 -18.31 11.21 13.23
N VAL A 240 -17.20 11.69 12.69
CA VAL A 240 -15.99 10.90 12.42
C VAL A 240 -15.09 11.03 13.65
N LEU A 241 -14.44 9.95 14.04
CA LEU A 241 -13.46 9.99 15.13
C LEU A 241 -12.08 10.32 14.55
N GLU A 242 -11.25 11.07 15.28
CA GLU A 242 -9.86 11.25 14.85
C GLU A 242 -9.07 9.94 14.98
N SER A 243 -9.43 9.09 15.95
CA SER A 243 -8.88 7.74 16.09
C SER A 243 -9.14 6.83 14.89
N GLU A 244 -10.28 6.98 14.23
CA GLU A 244 -10.76 6.10 13.15
C GLU A 244 -9.88 6.22 11.91
N GLU A 245 -9.51 7.44 11.52
CA GLU A 245 -8.56 7.67 10.42
C GLU A 245 -7.20 7.02 10.71
N LEU A 246 -6.70 7.13 11.94
CA LEU A 246 -5.41 6.54 12.33
C LEU A 246 -5.46 5.00 12.39
N VAL A 247 -6.58 4.42 12.80
CA VAL A 247 -6.79 2.96 12.81
C VAL A 247 -6.91 2.42 11.38
N LEU A 248 -7.69 3.07 10.52
CA LEU A 248 -7.78 2.73 9.09
C LEU A 248 -6.41 2.85 8.41
N ARG A 249 -5.64 3.90 8.74
CA ARG A 249 -4.28 4.07 8.24
C ARG A 249 -3.34 2.98 8.73
N ALA A 250 -3.44 2.55 9.98
CA ALA A 250 -2.64 1.45 10.52
C ALA A 250 -2.93 0.11 9.83
N VAL A 251 -4.20 -0.19 9.54
CA VAL A 251 -4.58 -1.38 8.74
C VAL A 251 -3.99 -1.29 7.32
N LEU A 252 -4.13 -0.15 6.65
CA LEU A 252 -3.55 0.06 5.31
C LEU A 252 -2.02 -0.03 5.29
N ASP A 253 -1.35 0.43 6.36
CA ASP A 253 0.09 0.32 6.49
C ASP A 253 0.53 -1.14 6.76
N LEU A 254 -0.28 -1.97 7.45
CA LEU A 254 -0.05 -3.42 7.55
C LEU A 254 -0.20 -4.14 6.20
N GLU A 255 -1.28 -3.87 5.46
CA GLU A 255 -1.54 -4.44 4.13
C GLU A 255 -0.42 -4.12 3.13
N GLN A 256 0.32 -3.03 3.35
CA GLN A 256 1.43 -2.59 2.52
C GLN A 256 2.81 -2.90 3.12
N HIS A 257 2.90 -3.85 4.06
CA HIS A 257 4.15 -4.30 4.68
C HIS A 257 4.96 -3.18 5.37
N ARG A 258 4.29 -2.19 5.97
CA ARG A 258 4.89 -1.08 6.74
C ARG A 258 4.57 -1.16 8.24
N PRO A 259 4.97 -2.25 8.94
CA PRO A 259 4.57 -2.51 10.33
C PRO A 259 5.06 -1.44 11.32
N ARG A 260 6.18 -0.75 11.03
CA ARG A 260 6.71 0.34 11.87
C ARG A 260 5.77 1.56 11.88
N ALA A 261 5.24 1.92 10.71
CA ALA A 261 4.23 2.96 10.56
C ALA A 261 2.91 2.53 11.20
N ALA A 262 2.44 1.31 10.89
CA ALA A 262 1.21 0.77 11.45
C ALA A 262 1.19 0.73 12.98
N ALA A 263 2.26 0.26 13.62
CA ALA A 263 2.34 0.19 15.09
C ALA A 263 2.30 1.59 15.73
N SER A 264 2.98 2.56 15.12
CA SER A 264 2.99 3.96 15.58
C SER A 264 1.62 4.61 15.38
N GLY A 265 0.98 4.37 14.23
CA GLY A 265 -0.37 4.84 13.90
C GLY A 265 -1.45 4.25 14.80
N LEU A 266 -1.42 2.93 15.02
CA LEU A 266 -2.38 2.25 15.91
C LEU A 266 -2.25 2.74 17.34
N HIS A 267 -1.04 2.89 17.88
CA HIS A 267 -0.86 3.43 19.23
C HIS A 267 -1.37 4.87 19.36
N ALA A 268 -1.10 5.74 18.37
CA ALA A 268 -1.65 7.10 18.37
C ALA A 268 -3.18 7.11 18.25
N GLY A 269 -3.75 6.32 17.34
CA GLY A 269 -5.19 6.17 17.16
C GLY A 269 -5.88 5.60 18.41
N PHE A 270 -5.27 4.63 19.07
CA PHE A 270 -5.80 4.04 20.29
C PHE A 270 -5.81 5.03 21.47
N GLU A 271 -4.75 5.82 21.66
CA GLU A 271 -4.71 6.86 22.68
C GLU A 271 -5.74 7.97 22.42
N LEU A 272 -5.98 8.35 21.15
CA LEU A 272 -7.08 9.24 20.78
C LEU A 272 -8.45 8.60 21.09
N LEU A 273 -8.66 7.33 20.73
CA LEU A 273 -9.91 6.61 20.97
C LEU A 273 -10.29 6.62 22.45
N LEU A 274 -9.32 6.40 23.35
CA LEU A 274 -9.54 6.49 24.81
C LEU A 274 -10.00 7.90 25.23
N GLY A 275 -9.42 8.95 24.67
CA GLY A 275 -9.83 10.33 24.92
C GLY A 275 -11.22 10.65 24.36
N GLU A 276 -11.53 10.17 23.16
CA GLU A 276 -12.80 10.36 22.47
C GLU A 276 -13.96 9.56 23.09
N PHE A 277 -13.66 8.44 23.75
CA PHE A 277 -14.65 7.59 24.44
C PHE A 277 -14.78 7.93 25.93
N GLY A 278 -13.78 8.56 26.56
CA GLY A 278 -13.70 8.80 28.01
C GLY A 278 -14.83 9.66 28.63
N GLY A 279 -15.70 10.26 27.81
CA GLY A 279 -16.91 10.96 28.25
C GLY A 279 -18.23 10.38 27.71
N GLN A 280 -18.20 9.22 27.04
CA GLN A 280 -19.37 8.62 26.40
C GLN A 280 -20.01 7.53 27.26
N VAL A 281 -21.34 7.51 27.30
CA VAL A 281 -22.10 6.42 27.93
C VAL A 281 -22.21 5.28 26.93
N MET A 282 -21.30 4.30 27.04
CA MET A 282 -21.39 3.01 26.36
C MET A 282 -22.20 2.03 27.21
N ALA A 283 -22.83 1.03 26.59
CA ALA A 283 -23.62 0.03 27.29
C ALA A 283 -23.44 -1.37 26.67
N GLY A 284 -23.76 -2.41 27.45
CA GLY A 284 -23.80 -3.79 26.98
C GLY A 284 -22.48 -4.26 26.36
N ALA A 285 -22.57 -4.94 25.22
CA ALA A 285 -21.44 -5.60 24.58
C ALA A 285 -20.36 -4.62 24.05
N LEU A 286 -20.74 -3.38 23.71
CA LEU A 286 -19.79 -2.35 23.28
C LEU A 286 -18.88 -1.93 24.44
N GLN A 287 -19.44 -1.70 25.64
CA GLN A 287 -18.66 -1.44 26.85
C GLN A 287 -17.70 -2.59 27.15
N SER A 288 -18.16 -3.84 27.12
CA SER A 288 -17.31 -5.01 27.37
C SER A 288 -16.30 -5.33 26.25
N GLN A 289 -16.43 -4.74 25.06
CA GLN A 289 -15.38 -4.77 24.03
C GLN A 289 -14.35 -3.66 24.28
N PHE A 290 -14.80 -2.46 24.64
CA PHE A 290 -13.92 -1.35 25.01
C PHE A 290 -13.04 -1.69 26.21
N GLU A 291 -13.61 -2.24 27.29
CA GLU A 291 -12.87 -2.67 28.49
C GLU A 291 -11.76 -3.68 28.16
N ARG A 292 -12.06 -4.70 27.34
CA ARG A 292 -11.05 -5.70 26.90
C ARG A 292 -9.94 -5.08 26.05
N LEU A 293 -10.25 -4.08 25.23
CA LEU A 293 -9.25 -3.35 24.45
C LEU A 293 -8.40 -2.43 25.34
N VAL A 294 -8.99 -1.79 26.36
CA VAL A 294 -8.26 -1.02 27.37
C VAL A 294 -7.22 -1.89 28.11
N GLU A 295 -7.52 -3.16 28.37
CA GLU A 295 -6.55 -4.12 28.92
C GLU A 295 -5.35 -4.36 27.97
N GLN A 296 -5.53 -4.26 26.65
CA GLN A 296 -4.45 -4.42 25.65
C GLN A 296 -3.62 -3.14 25.44
N ARG A 297 -3.96 -2.02 26.09
CA ARG A 297 -3.26 -0.72 25.93
C ARG A 297 -1.74 -0.82 26.11
N GLY A 298 -1.30 -1.63 27.09
CA GLY A 298 0.11 -1.87 27.36
C GLY A 298 0.83 -2.51 26.17
N GLU A 299 0.23 -3.56 25.61
CA GLU A 299 0.77 -4.31 24.46
C GLU A 299 0.85 -3.44 23.19
N ILE A 300 -0.19 -2.67 22.87
CA ILE A 300 -0.20 -1.73 21.73
C ILE A 300 0.96 -0.72 21.87
N LYS A 301 1.17 -0.19 23.08
CA LYS A 301 2.28 0.73 23.38
C LYS A 301 3.65 0.07 23.28
N GLU A 302 3.78 -1.17 23.72
CA GLU A 302 5.03 -1.94 23.63
C GLU A 302 5.39 -2.28 22.18
N LEU A 303 4.43 -2.77 21.37
CA LEU A 303 4.63 -3.02 19.93
C LEU A 303 5.08 -1.75 19.20
N ALA A 304 4.44 -0.60 19.47
CA ALA A 304 4.87 0.68 18.91
C ALA A 304 6.26 1.13 19.40
N ALA A 305 6.65 0.77 20.63
CA ALA A 305 7.99 1.08 21.15
C ALA A 305 9.06 0.17 20.53
N THR A 306 8.77 -1.11 20.34
CA THR A 306 9.66 -2.07 19.67
C THR A 306 9.87 -1.72 18.21
N SER A 307 8.80 -1.40 17.47
CA SER A 307 8.89 -1.03 16.05
C SER A 307 9.65 0.28 15.77
N ARG A 308 9.82 1.15 16.78
CA ARG A 308 10.72 2.31 16.69
C ARG A 308 12.19 1.90 16.81
N ARG A 309 12.51 0.96 17.71
CA ARG A 309 13.88 0.47 17.97
C ARG A 309 14.41 -0.52 16.93
N GLY A 310 13.52 -1.15 16.15
CA GLY A 310 13.92 -2.12 15.13
C GLY A 310 12.73 -2.69 14.37
N SER A 311 12.93 -3.86 13.75
CA SER A 311 11.86 -4.63 13.11
C SER A 311 10.96 -5.32 14.16
N LEU A 312 9.70 -5.58 13.77
CA LEU A 312 8.80 -6.46 14.52
C LEU A 312 8.93 -7.88 13.96
N SER A 313 8.95 -8.88 14.83
CA SER A 313 8.87 -10.29 14.40
C SER A 313 7.52 -10.59 13.73
N SER A 314 7.45 -11.63 12.89
CA SER A 314 6.21 -12.01 12.20
C SER A 314 5.03 -12.22 13.17
N ARG A 315 5.29 -12.75 14.37
CA ARG A 315 4.29 -12.92 15.44
C ARG A 315 3.82 -11.59 16.02
N GLU A 316 4.70 -10.61 16.18
CA GLU A 316 4.34 -9.25 16.60
C GLU A 316 3.55 -8.50 15.51
N ILE A 317 3.83 -8.78 14.23
CA ILE A 317 3.07 -8.24 13.09
C ILE A 317 1.65 -8.86 13.02
N GLU A 318 1.51 -10.19 13.15
CA GLU A 318 0.20 -10.83 13.30
C GLU A 318 -0.56 -10.24 14.50
N ARG A 319 0.11 -10.12 15.64
CA ARG A 319 -0.52 -9.59 16.85
C ARG A 319 -0.94 -8.12 16.70
N LEU A 320 -0.14 -7.32 16.01
CA LEU A 320 -0.48 -5.95 15.66
C LEU A 320 -1.69 -5.87 14.72
N ALA A 321 -1.83 -6.82 13.79
CA ALA A 321 -3.00 -6.93 12.92
C ALA A 321 -4.27 -7.31 13.71
N ASP A 322 -4.20 -8.30 14.61
CA ASP A 322 -5.31 -8.65 15.52
C ASP A 322 -5.80 -7.42 16.31
N LEU A 323 -4.86 -6.63 16.83
CA LEU A 323 -5.16 -5.44 17.63
C LEU A 323 -5.76 -4.31 16.77
N ALA A 324 -5.28 -4.14 15.54
CA ALA A 324 -5.83 -3.19 14.58
C ALA A 324 -7.26 -3.58 14.15
N GLU A 325 -7.49 -4.85 13.81
CA GLU A 325 -8.82 -5.38 13.46
C GLU A 325 -9.79 -5.25 14.64
N ALA A 326 -9.38 -5.64 15.84
CA ALA A 326 -10.22 -5.52 17.04
C ALA A 326 -10.58 -4.06 17.36
N THR A 327 -9.64 -3.12 17.17
CA THR A 327 -9.89 -1.68 17.35
C THR A 327 -10.83 -1.14 16.26
N GLY A 328 -10.65 -1.54 15.00
CA GLY A 328 -11.56 -1.19 13.90
C GLY A 328 -12.98 -1.72 14.13
N ALA A 329 -13.11 -2.99 14.53
CA ALA A 329 -14.39 -3.62 14.84
C ALA A 329 -15.13 -2.95 16.02
N LEU A 330 -14.40 -2.41 17.01
CA LEU A 330 -15.00 -1.59 18.07
C LEU A 330 -15.57 -0.28 17.52
N ILE A 331 -14.84 0.41 16.64
CA ILE A 331 -15.27 1.68 16.03
C ILE A 331 -16.46 1.45 15.09
N ASP A 332 -16.43 0.42 14.24
CA ASP A 332 -17.56 0.02 13.40
C ASP A 332 -18.80 -0.28 14.26
N ARG A 333 -18.64 -1.06 15.34
CA ARG A 333 -19.74 -1.36 16.25
C ARG A 333 -20.31 -0.09 16.87
N TRP A 334 -19.47 0.78 17.42
CA TRP A 334 -19.88 2.08 17.96
C TRP A 334 -20.66 2.91 16.92
N ARG A 335 -20.14 2.96 15.70
CA ARG A 335 -20.72 3.69 14.56
C ARG A 335 -22.09 3.14 14.17
N TYR A 336 -22.29 1.82 14.14
CA TYR A 336 -23.53 1.20 13.68
C TYR A 336 -24.55 0.92 14.80
N GLU A 337 -24.13 0.75 16.07
CA GLU A 337 -25.02 0.74 17.23
C GLU A 337 -25.73 2.09 17.39
N ALA A 338 -25.01 3.20 17.21
CA ALA A 338 -25.59 4.55 17.23
C ALA A 338 -26.66 4.78 16.14
N LEU A 339 -26.68 3.95 15.09
CA LEU A 339 -27.68 3.99 14.01
C LEU A 339 -28.82 2.98 14.21
N GLY A 340 -28.81 2.18 15.27
CA GLY A 340 -29.82 1.16 15.55
C GLY A 340 -29.74 -0.08 14.65
N PHE A 341 -28.56 -0.38 14.10
CA PHE A 341 -28.31 -1.56 13.24
C PHE A 341 -27.68 -2.76 13.99
N ALA A 342 -27.83 -2.80 15.32
CA ALA A 342 -27.23 -3.77 16.24
C ALA A 342 -28.03 -5.09 16.36
#